data_AF-A0A2V2SXH2-F1
#
_entry.id   AF-A0A2V2SXH2-F1
#
_cell.length_a   1.000
_cell.length_b   1.000
_cell.length_c   1.000
_cell.angle_alpha   90.00
_cell.angle_beta   90.00
_cell.angle_gamma   90.00
#
_symmetry.space_group_name_H-M   'P 1'
#
loop_
_entity.id
_entity.type
_entity.pdbx_description
1 polymer ?
#
loop_
_entity_poly.entity_id
_entity_poly.type
_entity_poly.pdbx_seq_one_letter_code
_entity_poly.pdbx_strand_id
1 'polypeptide(L)'
;PKNLKSDPRGWPERPGAGKGKQVLGADLPRLIYVRWQSLVEPQTYEAYIVIPEATRRAMVKPETGYCPARGIWREDYRDMLTVGLAPGGIARVWLMGGCLSAIDVTRVQATVVKKGPDGGLSGGQYALPLEPESKAYIERYGIPYGSW
;
A
#
# COMPACT_ATOMS: atom_id res chain seq x y z
N PRO A 1 -13.04 11.08 -22.41
CA PRO A 1 -13.74 9.77 -22.45
C PRO A 1 -15.23 9.90 -22.09
N LYS A 2 -16.15 9.43 -22.95
CA LYS A 2 -17.59 9.72 -22.82
C LYS A 2 -18.31 8.97 -21.67
N ASN A 3 -17.70 7.95 -21.05
CA ASN A 3 -18.35 7.11 -20.03
C ASN A 3 -17.50 6.94 -18.75
N LEU A 4 -17.08 8.04 -18.11
CA LEU A 4 -16.44 7.97 -16.78
C LEU A 4 -17.53 7.79 -15.71
N LYS A 5 -17.63 6.60 -15.11
CA LYS A 5 -18.49 6.33 -13.93
C LYS A 5 -17.72 6.65 -12.65
N SER A 6 -18.38 7.27 -11.66
CA SER A 6 -17.79 7.50 -10.34
C SER A 6 -18.24 6.44 -9.35
N ASP A 7 -17.32 5.57 -8.97
CA ASP A 7 -17.44 4.65 -7.83
C ASP A 7 -16.01 4.42 -7.28
N PRO A 8 -15.49 5.36 -6.47
CA PRO A 8 -14.13 5.26 -5.95
C PRO A 8 -14.07 4.12 -4.93
N ARG A 9 -13.72 2.93 -5.42
CA ARG A 9 -13.50 1.75 -4.57
C ARG A 9 -12.43 2.06 -3.54
N GLY A 10 -12.76 1.84 -2.26
CA GLY A 10 -11.83 2.01 -1.15
C GLY A 10 -10.75 0.94 -1.05
N TRP A 11 -10.06 0.90 0.09
CA TRP A 11 -9.13 -0.20 0.35
C TRP A 11 -9.89 -1.53 0.34
N PRO A 12 -9.39 -2.56 -0.37
CA PRO A 12 -9.98 -3.88 -0.28
C PRO A 12 -9.79 -4.46 1.13
N GLU A 13 -10.72 -5.30 1.57
CA GLU A 13 -10.57 -6.04 2.84
C GLU A 13 -9.34 -6.95 2.84
N ARG A 14 -8.99 -7.49 1.66
CA ARG A 14 -7.84 -8.37 1.45
C ARG A 14 -7.01 -7.86 0.26
N PRO A 15 -6.06 -6.94 0.48
CA PRO A 15 -5.19 -6.50 -0.60
C PRO A 15 -4.28 -7.65 -1.06
N GLY A 16 -3.93 -7.66 -2.35
CA GLY A 16 -2.97 -8.64 -2.88
C GLY A 16 -1.55 -8.40 -2.38
N ALA A 17 -0.68 -9.38 -2.58
CA ALA A 17 0.76 -9.25 -2.29
C ALA A 17 1.48 -8.26 -3.24
N GLY A 18 0.88 -7.96 -4.40
CA GLY A 18 1.46 -7.08 -5.42
C GLY A 18 2.74 -7.64 -6.03
N LYS A 19 3.54 -6.77 -6.66
CA LYS A 19 4.87 -7.09 -7.22
C LYS A 19 5.98 -7.03 -6.16
N GLY A 20 5.67 -7.33 -4.89
CA GLY A 20 6.53 -7.10 -3.73
C GLY A 20 7.93 -7.71 -3.84
N LYS A 21 8.79 -7.41 -2.85
CA LYS A 21 10.16 -7.92 -2.79
C LYS A 21 10.28 -8.96 -1.68
N GLN A 22 10.79 -10.14 -2.03
CA GLN A 22 11.13 -11.15 -1.02
C GLN A 22 12.41 -10.74 -0.29
N VAL A 23 12.35 -10.71 1.05
CA VAL A 23 13.48 -10.42 1.91
C VAL A 23 13.84 -11.71 2.64
N LEU A 24 15.03 -12.24 2.36
CA LEU A 24 15.52 -13.51 2.91
C LEU A 24 16.75 -13.28 3.78
N GLY A 25 16.90 -14.11 4.82
CA GLY A 25 18.07 -14.08 5.71
C GLY A 25 18.16 -12.88 6.65
N ALA A 26 17.14 -12.02 6.67
CA ALA A 26 17.03 -10.91 7.61
C ALA A 26 15.98 -11.21 8.69
N ASP A 27 16.15 -10.61 9.87
CA ASP A 27 15.15 -10.65 10.93
C ASP A 27 13.87 -9.89 10.53
N LEU A 28 12.78 -10.20 11.24
CA LEU A 28 11.49 -9.55 11.00
C LEU A 28 11.57 -8.03 11.20
N PRO A 29 10.99 -7.24 10.27
CA PRO A 29 11.17 -5.79 10.26
C PRO A 29 10.51 -5.16 11.48
N ARG A 30 11.26 -4.33 12.22
CA ARG A 30 10.70 -3.45 13.27
C ARG A 30 10.10 -2.17 12.68
N LEU A 31 10.61 -1.73 11.53
CA LEU A 31 10.30 -0.47 10.90
C LEU A 31 10.39 -0.61 9.38
N ILE A 32 9.42 -0.05 8.66
CA ILE A 32 9.47 0.12 7.21
C ILE A 32 9.47 1.61 6.92
N TYR A 33 10.49 2.09 6.21
CA TYR A 33 10.49 3.43 5.65
C TYR A 33 10.03 3.37 4.19
N VAL A 34 9.06 4.20 3.84
CA VAL A 34 8.55 4.31 2.47
C VAL A 34 8.50 5.77 2.07
N ARG A 35 8.92 6.05 0.85
CA ARG A 35 8.79 7.35 0.19
C ARG A 35 8.18 7.14 -1.18
N TRP A 36 7.17 7.94 -1.52
CA TRP A 36 6.45 7.78 -2.77
C TRP A 36 6.01 9.11 -3.37
N GLN A 37 5.71 9.07 -4.66
CA GLN A 37 5.17 10.18 -5.43
C GLN A 37 3.68 9.95 -5.63
N SER A 38 2.86 10.92 -5.24
CA SER A 38 1.48 10.99 -5.70
C SER A 38 1.45 11.76 -7.01
N LEU A 39 0.86 11.16 -8.05
CA LEU A 39 0.75 11.79 -9.38
C LEU A 39 -0.55 12.60 -9.52
N VAL A 40 -1.61 12.18 -8.82
CA VAL A 40 -2.94 12.81 -8.91
C VAL A 40 -2.99 14.15 -8.19
N GLU A 41 -2.21 14.28 -7.12
CA GLU A 41 -1.84 15.53 -6.48
C GLU A 41 -0.31 15.53 -6.43
N PRO A 42 0.38 16.39 -7.19
CA PRO A 42 1.85 16.38 -7.30
C PRO A 42 2.54 16.67 -5.95
N GLN A 43 2.63 15.65 -5.12
CA GLN A 43 3.22 15.68 -3.80
C GLN A 43 4.05 14.42 -3.56
N THR A 44 5.22 14.60 -2.97
CA THR A 44 6.08 13.50 -2.53
C THR A 44 5.90 13.33 -1.03
N TYR A 45 5.65 12.10 -0.61
CA TYR A 45 5.38 11.75 0.78
C TYR A 45 6.45 10.81 1.31
N GLU A 46 6.66 10.85 2.62
CA GLU A 46 7.42 9.83 3.34
C GLU A 46 6.71 9.40 4.62
N ALA A 47 6.86 8.12 4.97
CA ALA A 47 6.35 7.55 6.19
C ALA A 47 7.35 6.58 6.82
N TYR A 48 7.37 6.61 8.15
CA TYR A 48 8.04 5.63 9.00
C TYR A 48 6.96 4.77 9.64
N ILE A 49 6.90 3.51 9.23
CA ILE A 49 5.87 2.56 9.64
C ILE A 49 6.47 1.60 10.66
N VAL A 50 6.13 1.80 11.93
CA VAL A 50 6.52 0.87 13.00
C VAL A 50 5.69 -0.40 12.86
N ILE A 51 6.36 -1.56 12.88
CA ILE A 51 5.70 -2.87 12.89
C ILE A 51 5.61 -3.33 14.34
N PRO A 52 4.39 -3.42 14.91
CA PRO A 52 4.19 -3.83 16.29
C PRO A 52 4.81 -5.20 16.57
N GLU A 53 5.24 -5.43 17.81
CA GLU A 53 5.75 -6.73 18.23
C GLU A 53 4.71 -7.84 18.05
N ALA A 54 3.43 -7.56 18.35
CA ALA A 54 2.33 -8.49 18.10
C ALA A 54 2.25 -8.93 16.63
N THR A 55 2.46 -8.01 15.68
CA THR A 55 2.51 -8.31 14.25
C THR A 55 3.68 -9.24 13.94
N ARG A 56 4.88 -8.96 14.47
CA ARG A 56 6.05 -9.83 14.28
C ARG A 56 5.88 -11.21 14.90
N ARG A 57 5.26 -11.30 16.08
CA ARG A 57 4.91 -12.58 16.71
C ARG A 57 3.90 -13.37 15.86
N ALA A 58 2.96 -12.69 15.22
CA ALA A 58 2.01 -13.33 14.31
C ALA A 58 2.68 -13.85 13.03
N MET A 59 3.77 -13.22 12.56
CA MET A 59 4.51 -13.67 11.37
C MET A 59 5.20 -15.02 11.56
N VAL A 60 5.61 -15.36 12.80
CA VAL A 60 6.29 -16.63 13.12
C VAL A 60 5.34 -17.69 13.68
N LYS A 61 4.05 -17.40 13.77
CA LYS A 61 3.05 -18.34 14.30
C LYS A 61 2.40 -19.09 13.14
N PRO A 62 2.52 -20.43 13.06
CA PRO A 62 1.77 -21.21 12.10
C PRO A 62 0.27 -21.15 12.40
N GLU A 63 -0.54 -21.06 11.35
CA GLU A 63 -1.99 -21.21 11.43
C GLU A 63 -2.51 -22.09 10.31
N THR A 64 -3.54 -22.88 10.58
CA THR A 64 -4.22 -23.65 9.54
C THR A 64 -5.24 -22.75 8.84
N GLY A 65 -5.08 -22.58 7.53
CA GLY A 65 -5.96 -21.79 6.67
C GLY A 65 -6.47 -22.58 5.48
N TYR A 66 -7.61 -22.16 4.94
CA TYR A 66 -8.11 -22.66 3.67
C TYR A 66 -7.45 -21.89 2.52
N CYS A 67 -6.85 -22.61 1.57
CA CYS A 67 -6.23 -22.05 0.37
C CYS A 67 -7.19 -22.13 -0.83
N PRO A 68 -7.93 -21.07 -1.19
CA PRO A 68 -8.93 -21.16 -2.25
C PRO A 68 -8.33 -21.50 -3.62
N ALA A 69 -7.10 -21.02 -3.88
CA ALA A 69 -6.38 -21.30 -5.12
C ALA A 69 -6.01 -22.78 -5.31
N ARG A 70 -6.04 -23.58 -4.23
CA ARG A 70 -5.71 -25.02 -4.26
C ARG A 70 -6.83 -25.93 -3.78
N GLY A 71 -7.88 -25.37 -3.17
CA GLY A 71 -9.01 -26.14 -2.62
C GLY A 71 -8.65 -27.00 -1.40
N ILE A 72 -7.63 -26.63 -0.64
CA ILE A 72 -7.12 -27.44 0.48
C ILE A 72 -6.97 -26.63 1.77
N TRP A 73 -7.07 -27.32 2.90
CA TRP A 73 -6.63 -26.80 4.20
C TRP A 73 -5.18 -27.19 4.43
N ARG A 74 -4.37 -26.23 4.89
CA ARG A 74 -2.97 -26.48 5.26
C ARG A 74 -2.49 -25.49 6.29
N GLU A 75 -1.38 -25.81 6.92
CA GLU A 75 -0.60 -24.82 7.67
C GLU A 75 -0.03 -23.77 6.71
N ASP A 76 -0.07 -22.51 7.13
CA ASP A 76 0.46 -21.36 6.42
C ASP A 76 0.95 -20.33 7.44
N TYR A 77 1.72 -19.35 6.97
CA TYR A 77 2.23 -18.26 7.80
C TYR A 77 1.77 -16.93 7.24
N ARG A 78 1.71 -15.90 8.10
CA ARG A 78 1.56 -14.53 7.62
C ARG A 78 2.94 -13.95 7.35
N ASP A 79 3.45 -14.19 6.16
CA ASP A 79 4.81 -13.89 5.73
C ASP A 79 4.90 -12.66 4.80
N MET A 80 3.78 -11.98 4.55
CA MET A 80 3.69 -10.85 3.63
C MET A 80 3.19 -9.59 4.35
N LEU A 81 3.96 -8.50 4.25
CA LEU A 81 3.50 -7.16 4.62
C LEU A 81 3.15 -6.37 3.37
N THR A 82 1.86 -6.07 3.19
CA THR A 82 1.38 -5.22 2.10
C THR A 82 1.25 -3.79 2.57
N VAL A 83 1.88 -2.85 1.86
CA VAL A 83 1.77 -1.40 2.13
C VAL A 83 0.95 -0.76 1.01
N GLY A 84 -0.24 -0.26 1.34
CA GLY A 84 -1.07 0.55 0.46
C GLY A 84 -0.71 2.02 0.62
N LEU A 85 -0.49 2.71 -0.49
CA LEU A 85 -0.13 4.12 -0.54
C LEU A 85 -1.22 4.89 -1.28
N ALA A 86 -1.69 5.97 -0.70
CA ALA A 86 -2.76 6.77 -1.27
C ALA A 86 -2.41 8.28 -1.29
N PRO A 87 -3.12 9.07 -2.11
CA PRO A 87 -3.14 10.52 -2.00
C PRO A 87 -3.52 10.98 -0.57
N GLY A 88 -3.28 12.26 -0.27
CA GLY A 88 -3.42 12.81 1.07
C GLY A 88 -2.40 12.27 2.07
N GLY A 89 -1.36 11.59 1.59
CA GLY A 89 -0.27 11.07 2.42
C GLY A 89 -0.69 9.94 3.34
N ILE A 90 -1.51 9.00 2.88
CA ILE A 90 -1.98 7.89 3.72
C ILE A 90 -1.25 6.59 3.34
N ALA A 91 -0.63 5.96 4.33
CA ALA A 91 -0.10 4.60 4.21
C ALA A 91 -0.89 3.65 5.13
N ARG A 92 -1.38 2.54 4.60
CA ARG A 92 -2.03 1.47 5.38
C ARG A 92 -1.31 0.16 5.18
N VAL A 93 -1.19 -0.63 6.25
CA VAL A 93 -0.41 -1.86 6.23
C VAL A 93 -1.25 -3.03 6.65
N TRP A 94 -1.14 -4.12 5.88
CA TRP A 94 -1.75 -5.39 6.18
C TRP A 94 -0.69 -6.46 6.32
N LEU A 95 -0.89 -7.32 7.30
CA LEU A 95 -0.16 -8.56 7.45
C LEU A 95 -0.98 -9.68 6.82
N MET A 96 -0.39 -10.37 5.86
CA MET A 96 -1.04 -11.28 4.93
C MET A 96 -0.34 -12.64 4.96
N GLY A 97 -1.12 -13.70 4.76
CA GLY A 97 -0.64 -15.03 4.38
C GLY A 97 -1.41 -15.52 3.16
N GLY A 98 -0.84 -16.42 2.36
CA GLY A 98 -1.45 -16.87 1.11
C GLY A 98 -2.86 -17.47 1.31
N CYS A 99 -3.03 -18.19 2.41
CA CYS A 99 -4.24 -18.92 2.79
C CYS A 99 -4.89 -18.40 4.09
N LEU A 100 -4.28 -17.40 4.74
CA LEU A 100 -4.74 -16.82 5.99
C LEU A 100 -5.39 -15.48 5.76
N SER A 101 -6.44 -15.16 6.53
CA SER A 101 -7.08 -13.84 6.53
C SER A 101 -6.08 -12.71 6.82
N ALA A 102 -6.36 -11.55 6.22
CA ALA A 102 -5.57 -10.34 6.40
C ALA A 102 -5.73 -9.80 7.83
N ILE A 103 -4.65 -9.30 8.41
CA ILE A 103 -4.67 -8.51 9.64
C ILE A 103 -4.38 -7.07 9.25
N ASP A 104 -5.29 -6.15 9.56
CA ASP A 104 -5.00 -4.72 9.49
C ASP A 104 -4.03 -4.36 10.61
N VAL A 105 -2.86 -3.84 10.24
CA VAL A 105 -1.76 -3.60 11.18
C VAL A 105 -1.79 -2.17 11.66
N THR A 106 -1.81 -1.22 10.73
CA THR A 106 -1.71 0.20 11.06
C THR A 106 -2.07 1.09 9.87
N ARG A 107 -2.54 2.30 10.19
CA ARG A 107 -2.74 3.41 9.25
C ARG A 107 -1.90 4.58 9.72
N VAL A 108 -1.06 5.11 8.84
CA VAL A 108 -0.08 6.15 9.14
C VAL A 108 -0.32 7.35 8.23
N GLN A 109 -0.29 8.54 8.82
CA GLN A 109 -0.24 9.80 8.10
C GLN A 109 1.23 10.12 7.78
N ALA A 110 1.54 10.24 6.50
CA ALA A 110 2.84 10.65 5.99
C ALA A 110 3.04 12.15 6.06
N THR A 111 4.31 12.53 6.02
CA THR A 111 4.75 13.91 5.90
C THR A 111 5.14 14.23 4.45
N VAL A 112 4.96 15.49 4.08
CA VAL A 112 5.37 16.00 2.77
C VAL A 112 6.89 16.18 2.72
N VAL A 113 7.52 15.59 1.71
CA VAL A 113 8.94 15.78 1.43
C VAL A 113 9.12 17.06 0.63
N LYS A 114 9.61 18.12 1.29
CA LYS A 114 9.81 19.45 0.67
C LYS A 114 10.76 19.44 -0.53
N LYS A 115 11.72 18.51 -0.56
CA LYS A 115 12.62 18.33 -1.71
C LYS A 115 11.90 17.86 -2.97
N GLY A 116 10.67 17.38 -2.86
CA GLY A 116 9.90 16.88 -4.00
C GLY A 116 10.41 15.54 -4.53
N PRO A 117 10.09 15.19 -5.79
CA PRO A 117 10.52 13.94 -6.41
C PRO A 117 12.04 13.88 -6.61
N ASP A 118 12.58 12.67 -6.73
CA ASP A 118 14.01 12.41 -6.98
C ASP A 118 15.00 13.19 -6.09
N GLY A 119 14.64 13.41 -4.82
CA GLY A 119 15.48 14.18 -3.90
C GLY A 119 15.68 15.66 -4.28
N GLY A 120 14.88 16.19 -5.20
CA GLY A 120 14.99 17.54 -5.75
C GLY A 120 15.77 17.63 -7.06
N LEU A 121 16.31 16.51 -7.56
CA LEU A 121 17.13 16.47 -8.77
C LEU A 121 16.31 16.57 -10.06
N SER A 122 15.00 16.29 -10.01
CA SER A 122 14.12 16.36 -11.18
C SER A 122 13.55 17.76 -11.46
N GLY A 123 14.01 18.81 -10.78
CA GLY A 123 13.46 20.16 -10.95
C GLY A 123 11.97 20.27 -10.62
N GLY A 124 11.47 19.39 -9.74
CA GLY A 124 10.05 19.30 -9.38
C GLY A 124 9.20 18.46 -10.34
N GLN A 125 9.79 17.87 -11.39
CA GLN A 125 9.07 16.99 -12.30
C GLN A 125 8.81 15.63 -11.64
N TYR A 126 7.56 15.20 -11.69
CA TYR A 126 7.11 13.88 -11.21
C TYR A 126 7.38 12.82 -12.28
N ALA A 127 7.61 11.59 -11.82
CA ALA A 127 8.16 10.51 -12.66
C ALA A 127 7.33 10.20 -13.91
N LEU A 128 6.01 10.35 -13.85
CA LEU A 128 5.10 10.04 -14.94
C LEU A 128 3.99 11.10 -15.03
N PRO A 129 3.54 11.47 -16.25
CA PRO A 129 2.31 12.24 -16.41
C PRO A 129 1.10 11.38 -16.03
N LEU A 130 0.00 12.04 -15.67
CA LEU A 130 -1.29 11.36 -15.52
C LEU A 130 -1.78 10.84 -16.87
N GLU A 131 -2.30 9.61 -16.88
CA GLU A 131 -3.03 9.10 -18.04
C GLU A 131 -4.22 10.03 -18.37
N PRO A 132 -4.54 10.25 -19.66
CA PRO A 132 -5.62 11.14 -20.07
C PRO A 132 -6.97 10.84 -19.40
N GLU A 133 -7.29 9.56 -19.20
CA GLU A 133 -8.49 9.08 -18.52
C GLU A 133 -8.50 9.45 -17.04
N SER A 134 -7.37 9.24 -16.35
CA SER A 134 -7.19 9.59 -14.94
C SER A 134 -7.30 11.11 -14.75
N LYS A 135 -6.68 11.89 -15.62
CA LYS A 135 -6.77 13.36 -15.63
C LYS A 135 -8.21 13.81 -15.84
N ALA A 136 -8.90 13.29 -16.86
CA ALA A 136 -10.29 13.64 -17.14
C ALA A 136 -11.25 13.23 -16.01
N TYR A 137 -10.97 12.13 -15.30
CA TYR A 137 -11.72 11.72 -14.11
C TYR A 137 -11.55 12.72 -12.97
N ILE A 138 -10.30 13.08 -12.63
CA ILE A 138 -9.99 14.03 -11.55
C ILE A 138 -10.57 15.41 -11.85
N GLU A 139 -10.47 15.88 -13.10
CA GLU A 139 -11.07 17.16 -13.51
C GLU A 139 -12.59 17.18 -13.35
N ARG A 140 -13.26 16.03 -13.48
CA ARG A 140 -14.72 15.91 -13.40
C ARG A 140 -15.24 15.66 -11.99
N TYR A 141 -14.56 14.82 -11.22
CA TYR A 141 -15.06 14.29 -9.93
C TYR A 141 -14.19 14.67 -8.74
N GLY A 142 -13.01 15.25 -8.97
CA GLY A 142 -12.00 15.48 -7.95
C GLY A 142 -11.26 14.21 -7.55
N ILE A 143 -10.36 14.36 -6.58
CA ILE A 143 -9.68 13.23 -5.93
C ILE A 143 -10.59 12.75 -4.79
N PRO A 144 -10.93 11.45 -4.73
CA PRO A 144 -11.87 10.93 -3.73
C PRO A 144 -11.18 10.71 -2.37
N TYR A 145 -10.72 11.79 -1.74
CA TYR A 145 -10.06 11.69 -0.44
C TYR A 145 -10.91 10.95 0.59
N GLY A 146 -10.29 10.03 1.31
CA GLY A 146 -10.95 9.26 2.37
C GLY A 146 -11.86 8.14 1.88
N SER A 147 -12.02 7.92 0.56
CA SER A 147 -12.67 6.71 0.06
C SER A 147 -11.85 5.45 0.39
N TRP A 148 -10.57 5.63 0.72
CA TRP A 148 -9.64 4.61 1.19
C TRP A 148 -9.47 4.64 2.73
#